data_AF-R5AL80-F1
#
_entry.id   AF-R5AL80-F1
#
_cell.length_a   1.000
_cell.length_b   1.000
_cell.length_c   1.000
_cell.angle_alpha   90.00
_cell.angle_beta   90.00
_cell.angle_gamma   90.00
#
_symmetry.space_group_name_H-M   'P 1'
#
loop_
_entity.id
_entity.type
_entity.pdbx_description
1 polymer ?
#
loop_
_entity_poly.entity_id
_entity_poly.type
_entity_poly.pdbx_seq_one_letter_code
_entity_poly.pdbx_strand_id
1 'polypeptide(L)'
;MTTGRSANRGECSQICRLPFDLVDGSGRKLVGRRHLLSLRDMNRSAEIGLMARAGVMSFKIEGRLKDVGYVKTTVGAYRRIIDDFITANPDEFERASRGESALSFTPDLTRAFNRGFTTYYIKGPLSPGERIASTATPKSVGREVARSKAASKGRQVRVRAVEPLVNGDGLSWFNSNGELEGFRVNRVDGDTLMAARPINIPAGAPLYRSFDKRQSDMLEGDTARRTIAARMTLRRAASGIALDIAIDGITASAALPIEPQPAKTPQLQRRRETLTKTGDTVYRITEVDDRLGDEFVAASQLTALRRKTIDALDRSMAAHAFRRLVRKKSDEPISGPLPESASVANHVAAEFYRRRGATEPLPLALETEPERQNEKGLRVMTTRYCLRHELGACLKTPSGKQLPQKLFLKMSDRDTAFELRFDCRRCRMELFTT
;
A
#
# COMPACT_ATOMS: atom_id res chain seq x y z
N MET A 1 1.53 -15.44 -25.41
CA MET A 1 0.73 -14.61 -24.47
C MET A 1 -0.64 -15.23 -24.25
N THR A 2 -1.03 -15.61 -23.03
CA THR A 2 -2.29 -16.36 -22.78
C THR A 2 -3.59 -15.54 -22.96
N THR A 3 -3.51 -14.21 -22.91
CA THR A 3 -4.71 -13.33 -22.95
C THR A 3 -4.61 -12.20 -23.98
N GLY A 4 -3.62 -12.25 -24.88
CA GLY A 4 -3.31 -11.14 -25.78
C GLY A 4 -2.76 -9.88 -25.11
N ARG A 5 -2.58 -9.90 -23.78
CA ARG A 5 -2.04 -8.79 -22.99
C ARG A 5 -0.69 -9.15 -22.37
N SER A 6 0.23 -8.17 -22.30
CA SER A 6 1.55 -8.34 -21.66
C SER A 6 1.62 -7.66 -20.29
N ALA A 7 1.87 -8.45 -19.24
CA ALA A 7 2.08 -7.92 -17.90
C ALA A 7 3.35 -7.06 -17.80
N ASN A 8 4.38 -7.36 -18.60
CA ASN A 8 5.63 -6.59 -18.69
C ASN A 8 5.40 -5.19 -19.27
N ARG A 9 4.35 -5.02 -20.07
CA ARG A 9 3.93 -3.73 -20.67
C ARG A 9 2.86 -3.00 -19.86
N GLY A 10 2.58 -3.46 -18.64
CA GLY A 10 1.59 -2.85 -17.76
C GLY A 10 0.16 -3.35 -17.96
N GLU A 11 -0.10 -4.23 -18.92
CA GLU A 11 -1.45 -4.71 -19.29
C GLU A 11 -1.85 -6.02 -18.58
N CYS A 12 -1.35 -6.24 -17.36
CA CYS A 12 -1.59 -7.49 -16.63
C CYS A 12 -3.10 -7.85 -16.55
N SER A 13 -3.47 -9.01 -17.09
CA SER A 13 -4.85 -9.53 -17.09
C SER A 13 -5.27 -10.16 -15.75
N GLN A 14 -4.39 -10.13 -14.75
CA GLN A 14 -4.61 -10.74 -13.43
C GLN A 14 -4.90 -12.25 -13.49
N ILE A 15 -4.21 -12.98 -14.37
CA ILE A 15 -4.37 -14.45 -14.53
C ILE A 15 -4.28 -15.22 -13.21
N CYS A 16 -3.43 -14.77 -12.28
CA CYS A 16 -3.29 -15.38 -10.95
C CYS A 16 -4.55 -15.28 -10.07
N ARG A 17 -5.53 -14.44 -10.45
CA ARG A 17 -6.82 -14.27 -9.76
C ARG A 17 -7.95 -15.05 -10.41
N LEU A 18 -7.72 -15.73 -11.53
CA LEU A 18 -8.74 -16.55 -12.19
C LEU A 18 -8.90 -17.91 -11.48
N PRO A 19 -10.05 -18.58 -11.64
CA PRO A 19 -10.24 -19.94 -11.14
C PRO A 19 -9.45 -20.95 -11.98
N PHE A 20 -8.85 -21.90 -11.30
CA PHE A 20 -8.11 -23.02 -11.87
C PHE A 20 -8.63 -24.35 -11.31
N ASP A 21 -8.51 -25.37 -12.14
CA ASP A 21 -8.55 -26.77 -11.74
C ASP A 21 -7.10 -27.27 -11.59
N LEU A 22 -6.80 -27.96 -10.49
CA LEU A 22 -5.58 -28.74 -10.33
C LEU A 22 -5.86 -30.16 -10.83
N VAL A 23 -5.09 -30.63 -11.81
CA VAL A 23 -5.23 -31.97 -12.39
C VAL A 23 -3.90 -32.73 -12.32
N ASP A 24 -3.97 -34.06 -12.31
CA ASP A 24 -2.78 -34.92 -12.40
C ASP A 24 -2.41 -35.26 -13.85
N GLY A 25 -1.34 -36.03 -14.06
CA GLY A 25 -0.87 -36.43 -15.39
C GLY A 25 -1.83 -37.30 -16.20
N SER A 26 -2.89 -37.85 -15.60
CA SER A 26 -3.96 -38.55 -16.32
C SER A 26 -5.14 -37.64 -16.68
N GLY A 27 -5.10 -36.36 -16.27
CA GLY A 27 -6.19 -35.41 -16.42
C GLY A 27 -7.25 -35.48 -15.32
N ARG A 28 -7.10 -36.36 -14.33
CA ARG A 28 -8.02 -36.44 -13.20
C ARG A 28 -7.94 -35.16 -12.35
N LYS A 29 -9.10 -34.57 -12.08
CA LYS A 29 -9.26 -33.36 -11.27
C LYS A 29 -9.06 -33.66 -9.78
N LEU A 30 -8.12 -32.95 -9.15
CA LEU A 30 -7.79 -33.05 -7.72
C LEU A 30 -8.41 -31.90 -6.93
N VAL A 31 -8.41 -30.69 -7.49
CA VAL A 31 -9.05 -29.50 -6.91
C VAL A 31 -9.77 -28.77 -8.05
N GLY A 32 -11.03 -28.40 -7.85
CA GLY A 32 -11.83 -27.74 -8.88
C GLY A 32 -12.15 -26.28 -8.56
N ARG A 33 -12.07 -25.42 -9.59
CA ARG A 33 -12.57 -24.03 -9.61
C ARG A 33 -12.13 -23.18 -8.41
N ARG A 34 -10.84 -23.22 -8.08
CA ARG A 34 -10.25 -22.40 -6.99
C ARG A 34 -9.23 -21.40 -7.52
N HIS A 35 -9.02 -20.32 -6.78
CA HIS A 35 -8.06 -19.27 -7.11
C HIS A 35 -6.65 -19.67 -6.65
N LEU A 36 -6.12 -20.76 -7.20
CA LEU A 36 -4.93 -21.46 -6.70
C LEU A 36 -3.63 -20.65 -6.74
N LEU A 37 -3.59 -19.55 -7.51
CA LEU A 37 -2.46 -18.62 -7.59
C LEU A 37 -2.73 -17.27 -6.91
N SER A 38 -3.88 -17.12 -6.26
CA SER A 38 -4.32 -15.87 -5.63
C SER A 38 -3.73 -15.76 -4.24
N LEU A 39 -2.55 -15.15 -4.12
CA LEU A 39 -1.92 -14.92 -2.82
C LEU A 39 -2.69 -13.93 -1.94
N ARG A 40 -2.56 -14.12 -0.62
CA ARG A 40 -2.89 -13.10 0.40
C ARG A 40 -2.03 -11.85 0.19
N ASP A 41 -2.49 -10.72 0.68
CA ASP A 41 -1.76 -9.46 0.52
C ASP A 41 -0.54 -9.43 1.45
N MET A 42 0.61 -8.99 0.91
CA MET A 42 1.84 -8.94 1.70
C MET A 42 1.76 -7.79 2.69
N ASN A 43 1.79 -8.10 3.98
CA ASN A 43 1.80 -7.12 5.06
C ASN A 43 2.94 -7.43 6.00
N ARG A 44 3.84 -6.45 6.18
CA ARG A 44 5.02 -6.53 7.04
C ARG A 44 5.07 -5.39 8.03
N SER A 45 3.91 -4.85 8.38
CA SER A 45 3.78 -3.72 9.28
C SER A 45 4.38 -4.01 10.65
N ALA A 46 4.25 -5.26 11.14
CA ALA A 46 4.86 -5.70 12.40
C ALA A 46 6.39 -5.87 12.32
N GLU A 47 6.96 -5.97 11.12
CA GLU A 47 8.39 -6.18 10.89
C GLU A 47 9.13 -4.90 10.49
N ILE A 48 8.48 -3.73 10.58
CA ILE A 48 9.10 -2.44 10.23
C ILE A 48 10.40 -2.20 11.00
N GLY A 49 10.40 -2.43 12.31
CA GLY A 49 11.62 -2.25 13.12
C GLY A 49 12.76 -3.19 12.72
N LEU A 50 12.46 -4.46 12.44
CA LEU A 50 13.44 -5.43 11.95
C LEU A 50 14.02 -5.02 10.60
N MET A 51 13.16 -4.59 9.67
CA MET A 51 13.60 -4.16 8.35
C MET A 51 14.43 -2.87 8.42
N ALA A 52 14.04 -1.90 9.25
CA ALA A 52 14.77 -0.66 9.44
C ALA A 52 16.19 -0.93 9.99
N ARG A 53 16.32 -1.78 11.01
CA ARG A 53 17.62 -2.19 11.57
C ARG A 53 18.49 -2.98 10.58
N ALA A 54 17.89 -3.65 9.61
CA ALA A 54 18.60 -4.27 8.49
C ALA A 54 19.10 -3.26 7.42
N GLY A 55 18.89 -1.96 7.62
CA GLY A 55 19.30 -0.89 6.71
C GLY A 55 18.23 -0.51 5.66
N VAL A 56 17.00 -1.00 5.78
CA VAL A 56 15.91 -0.59 4.87
C VAL A 56 15.46 0.83 5.20
N MET A 57 15.71 1.76 4.28
CA MET A 57 15.35 3.18 4.43
C MET A 57 14.09 3.60 3.66
N SER A 58 13.54 2.72 2.82
CA SER A 58 12.36 3.01 2.00
C SER A 58 11.42 1.83 1.96
N PHE A 59 10.17 2.05 2.37
CA PHE A 59 9.11 1.07 2.34
C PHE A 59 8.14 1.41 1.23
N LYS A 60 7.94 0.46 0.32
CA LYS A 60 7.00 0.59 -0.79
C LYS A 60 5.67 -0.04 -0.42
N ILE A 61 4.59 0.72 -0.55
CA ILE A 61 3.23 0.20 -0.60
C ILE A 61 2.90 -0.10 -2.07
N GLU A 62 2.46 -1.32 -2.36
CA GLU A 62 2.03 -1.72 -3.71
C GLU A 62 0.50 -1.87 -3.73
N GLY A 63 -0.12 -1.34 -4.77
CA GLY A 63 -1.54 -1.49 -5.02
C GLY A 63 -1.95 -0.76 -6.30
N ARG A 64 -2.39 -1.50 -7.32
CA ARG A 64 -2.89 -0.92 -8.57
C ARG A 64 -4.37 -0.55 -8.44
N LEU A 65 -4.74 0.64 -8.93
CA LEU A 65 -6.13 1.14 -9.01
C LEU A 65 -6.86 1.05 -7.66
N LYS A 66 -6.19 1.46 -6.58
CA LYS A 66 -6.76 1.51 -5.24
C LYS A 66 -7.48 2.84 -5.01
N ASP A 67 -8.61 2.77 -4.31
CA ASP A 67 -9.39 3.95 -3.94
C ASP A 67 -8.67 4.82 -2.88
N VAL A 68 -9.19 6.03 -2.69
CA VAL A 68 -8.65 7.00 -1.73
C VAL A 68 -8.65 6.47 -0.30
N GLY A 69 -9.66 5.67 0.07
CA GLY A 69 -9.79 5.11 1.41
C GLY A 69 -8.69 4.11 1.73
N TYR A 70 -8.37 3.22 0.77
CA TYR A 70 -7.24 2.30 0.86
C TYR A 70 -5.92 3.04 1.00
N VAL A 71 -5.69 4.08 0.19
CA VAL A 71 -4.44 4.85 0.22
C VAL A 71 -4.28 5.55 1.56
N LYS A 72 -5.30 6.31 2.01
CA LYS A 72 -5.28 7.00 3.31
C LYS A 72 -5.05 6.03 4.47
N THR A 73 -5.79 4.92 4.50
CA THR A 73 -5.69 3.92 5.56
C THR A 73 -4.31 3.25 5.57
N THR A 74 -3.81 2.82 4.41
CA THR A 74 -2.54 2.09 4.34
C THR A 74 -1.35 3.01 4.64
N VAL A 75 -1.31 4.20 4.02
CA VAL A 75 -0.24 5.18 4.27
C VAL A 75 -0.29 5.66 5.71
N GLY A 76 -1.47 5.99 6.25
CA GLY A 76 -1.64 6.42 7.63
C GLY A 76 -1.17 5.37 8.64
N ALA A 77 -1.54 4.10 8.44
CA ALA A 77 -1.13 3.00 9.32
C ALA A 77 0.39 2.83 9.33
N TYR A 78 1.02 2.74 8.15
CA TYR A 78 2.47 2.59 8.04
C TYR A 78 3.21 3.83 8.56
N ARG A 79 2.68 5.05 8.34
CA ARG A 79 3.30 6.27 8.87
C ARG A 79 3.32 6.29 10.38
N ARG A 80 2.21 5.92 11.04
CA ARG A 80 2.14 5.78 12.50
C ARG A 80 3.18 4.79 13.00
N ILE A 81 3.21 3.58 12.44
CA ILE A 81 4.15 2.53 12.85
C ILE A 81 5.62 2.98 12.71
N ILE A 82 5.97 3.65 11.61
CA ILE A 82 7.34 4.13 11.40
C ILE A 82 7.64 5.31 12.34
N ASP A 83 6.71 6.24 12.55
CA ASP A 83 6.90 7.35 13.49
C ASP A 83 7.07 6.86 14.92
N ASP A 84 6.21 5.95 15.38
CA ASP A 84 6.29 5.33 16.70
C ASP A 84 7.63 4.61 16.89
N PHE A 85 8.09 3.87 15.87
CA PHE A 85 9.39 3.21 15.89
C PHE A 85 10.55 4.21 15.99
N ILE A 86 10.54 5.31 15.23
CA ILE A 86 11.60 6.34 15.29
C ILE A 86 11.58 7.03 16.65
N THR A 87 10.41 7.45 17.15
CA THR A 87 10.28 8.11 18.45
C THR A 87 10.74 7.22 19.61
N ALA A 88 10.53 5.91 19.53
CA ALA A 88 11.00 4.96 20.53
C ALA A 88 12.51 4.68 20.46
N ASN A 89 13.21 5.07 19.38
CA ASN A 89 14.62 4.77 19.15
C ASN A 89 15.40 6.02 18.65
N PRO A 90 15.38 7.13 19.41
CA PRO A 90 15.90 8.44 18.95
C PRO A 90 17.43 8.47 18.76
N ASP A 91 18.17 7.61 19.46
CA ASP A 91 19.64 7.54 19.35
C ASP A 91 20.10 6.79 18.09
N GLU A 92 19.20 6.03 17.45
CA GLU A 92 19.51 5.18 16.29
C GLU A 92 18.86 5.67 14.99
N PHE A 93 17.71 6.31 15.09
CA PHE A 93 16.90 6.68 13.94
C PHE A 93 16.40 8.12 14.04
N GLU A 94 16.40 8.79 12.89
CA GLU A 94 15.78 10.09 12.72
C GLU A 94 14.83 10.11 11.51
N ARG A 95 13.90 11.06 11.50
CA ARG A 95 12.99 11.23 10.36
C ARG A 95 13.74 11.82 9.17
N ALA A 96 13.73 11.13 8.04
CA ALA A 96 14.21 11.67 6.76
C ALA A 96 13.35 12.83 6.20
N SER A 97 12.16 13.08 6.77
CA SER A 97 11.21 14.08 6.27
C SER A 97 10.84 15.09 7.34
N ARG A 98 10.72 16.36 6.94
CA ARG A 98 10.30 17.46 7.81
C ARG A 98 8.80 17.50 8.00
N GLY A 99 8.33 17.77 9.21
CA GLY A 99 6.90 17.92 9.50
C GLY A 99 6.16 16.61 9.74
N GLU A 100 4.88 16.76 10.09
CA GLU A 100 4.02 15.73 10.67
C GLU A 100 2.70 15.66 9.91
N SER A 101 2.10 14.47 9.89
CA SER A 101 0.77 14.25 9.32
C SER A 101 -0.22 13.94 10.44
N ALA A 102 -1.15 14.86 10.69
CA ALA A 102 -2.26 14.63 11.60
C ALA A 102 -3.41 13.95 10.84
N LEU A 103 -3.94 12.86 11.39
CA LEU A 103 -5.07 12.13 10.83
C LEU A 103 -6.29 12.32 11.72
N SER A 104 -7.45 12.67 11.15
CA SER A 104 -8.72 12.75 11.88
C SER A 104 -9.45 11.41 12.02
N PHE A 105 -8.77 10.31 11.64
CA PHE A 105 -9.26 8.95 11.74
C PHE A 105 -8.17 8.02 12.26
N THR A 106 -8.57 6.83 12.72
CA THR A 106 -7.64 5.75 13.12
C THR A 106 -7.46 4.77 11.96
N PRO A 107 -6.27 4.68 11.37
CA PRO A 107 -6.00 3.71 10.32
C PRO A 107 -6.06 2.28 10.85
N ASP A 108 -6.74 1.40 10.13
CA ASP A 108 -6.81 -0.03 10.42
C ASP A 108 -6.66 -0.81 9.10
N LEU A 109 -5.50 -1.47 8.94
CA LEU A 109 -5.19 -2.25 7.74
C LEU A 109 -6.20 -3.39 7.52
N THR A 110 -6.82 -3.91 8.57
CA THR A 110 -7.80 -5.01 8.48
C THR A 110 -9.14 -4.55 7.87
N ARG A 111 -9.41 -3.24 7.88
CA ARG A 111 -10.59 -2.61 7.26
C ARG A 111 -10.34 -2.17 5.82
N ALA A 112 -9.09 -1.92 5.45
CA ALA A 112 -8.74 -1.69 4.05
C ALA A 112 -8.89 -2.98 3.24
N PHE A 113 -9.07 -2.85 1.91
CA PHE A 113 -9.12 -4.01 1.01
C PHE A 113 -7.93 -4.96 1.27
N ASN A 114 -8.22 -6.21 1.62
CA ASN A 114 -7.21 -7.25 1.73
C ASN A 114 -7.86 -8.65 1.58
N ARG A 115 -7.06 -9.62 1.12
CA ARG A 115 -7.45 -11.02 0.97
C ARG A 115 -6.91 -11.87 2.12
N GLY A 116 -6.84 -11.27 3.32
CA GLY A 116 -5.96 -11.72 4.38
C GLY A 116 -4.51 -11.30 4.16
N PHE A 117 -3.69 -11.49 5.19
CA PHE A 117 -2.30 -11.07 5.18
C PHE A 117 -1.32 -12.25 5.20
N THR A 118 -0.15 -12.01 4.64
CA THR A 118 1.04 -12.86 4.80
C THR A 118 2.28 -11.97 4.94
N THR A 119 3.21 -12.34 5.82
CA THR A 119 4.54 -11.72 5.87
C THR A 119 5.44 -12.25 4.75
N TYR A 120 4.96 -13.26 4.02
CA TYR A 120 5.73 -14.11 3.12
C TYR A 120 6.95 -14.69 3.87
N TYR A 121 8.03 -15.00 3.15
CA TYR A 121 9.22 -15.65 3.71
C TYR A 121 10.16 -14.74 4.54
N ILE A 122 9.70 -13.60 5.07
CA ILE A 122 10.60 -12.66 5.80
C ILE A 122 11.14 -13.25 7.10
N LYS A 123 10.36 -14.10 7.77
CA LYS A 123 10.76 -14.79 9.01
C LYS A 123 11.46 -16.13 8.77
N GLY A 124 11.77 -16.44 7.50
CA GLY A 124 12.30 -17.74 7.09
C GLY A 124 11.29 -18.60 6.30
N PRO A 125 11.53 -19.91 6.19
CA PRO A 125 10.61 -20.86 5.56
C PRO A 125 9.23 -20.89 6.25
N LEU A 126 8.18 -21.15 5.47
CA LEU A 126 6.82 -21.35 6.00
C LEU A 126 6.76 -22.62 6.87
N SER A 127 6.02 -22.53 7.98
CA SER A 127 5.80 -23.68 8.85
C SER A 127 4.84 -24.69 8.21
N PRO A 128 4.92 -26.00 8.53
CA PRO A 128 3.94 -26.97 8.04
C PRO A 128 2.50 -26.53 8.35
N GLY A 129 1.65 -26.48 7.32
CA GLY A 129 0.25 -26.06 7.45
C GLY A 129 0.02 -24.54 7.36
N GLU A 130 1.07 -23.72 7.33
CA GLU A 130 0.95 -22.29 7.08
C GLU A 130 0.50 -22.04 5.63
N ARG A 131 -0.55 -21.24 5.47
CA ARG A 131 -1.18 -20.96 4.18
C ARG A 131 -1.06 -19.49 3.84
N ILE A 132 -0.61 -19.20 2.62
CA ILE A 132 -0.36 -17.83 2.16
C ILE A 132 -1.19 -17.45 0.94
N ALA A 133 -2.07 -18.35 0.48
CA ALA A 133 -3.04 -18.05 -0.56
C ALA A 133 -4.46 -17.79 -0.01
N SER A 134 -5.23 -17.07 -0.81
CA SER A 134 -6.68 -16.88 -0.71
C SER A 134 -7.33 -17.64 -1.85
N THR A 135 -7.39 -18.97 -1.72
CA THR A 135 -7.83 -19.89 -2.77
C THR A 135 -9.34 -19.89 -2.98
N ALA A 136 -10.11 -19.52 -1.94
CA ALA A 136 -11.57 -19.46 -2.00
C ALA A 136 -12.09 -18.25 -2.79
N THR A 137 -11.37 -17.11 -2.77
CA THR A 137 -11.81 -15.88 -3.43
C THR A 137 -10.64 -14.92 -3.69
N PRO A 138 -10.63 -14.19 -4.82
CA PRO A 138 -9.70 -13.12 -5.11
C PRO A 138 -10.25 -11.76 -4.66
N LYS A 139 -11.39 -11.73 -3.95
CA LYS A 139 -12.02 -10.51 -3.45
C LYS A 139 -11.61 -10.26 -2.00
N SER A 140 -11.77 -9.02 -1.54
CA SER A 140 -11.64 -8.70 -0.12
C SER A 140 -12.80 -9.33 0.64
N VAL A 141 -12.50 -10.11 1.68
CA VAL A 141 -13.51 -10.72 2.56
C VAL A 141 -13.93 -9.69 3.61
N GLY A 142 -12.96 -8.95 4.16
CA GLY A 142 -13.19 -8.03 5.28
C GLY A 142 -13.25 -8.75 6.63
N ARG A 143 -13.57 -7.98 7.68
CA ARG A 143 -13.66 -8.50 9.06
C ARG A 143 -15.03 -9.07 9.34
N GLU A 144 -15.09 -10.10 10.18
CA GLU A 144 -16.37 -10.58 10.72
C GLU A 144 -16.99 -9.49 11.60
N VAL A 145 -18.21 -9.07 11.29
CA VAL A 145 -18.93 -8.00 12.00
C VAL A 145 -20.29 -8.45 12.52
N ALA A 146 -20.77 -9.62 12.09
CA ALA A 146 -22.02 -10.17 12.55
C ALA A 146 -22.10 -11.68 12.31
N ARG A 147 -23.07 -12.34 12.95
CA ARG A 147 -23.48 -13.72 12.63
C ARG A 147 -24.98 -13.78 12.40
N SER A 148 -25.44 -14.59 11.45
CA SER A 148 -26.88 -14.80 11.24
C SER A 148 -27.49 -15.52 12.45
N LYS A 149 -28.65 -15.02 12.94
CA LYS A 149 -29.38 -15.65 14.06
C LYS A 149 -30.14 -16.90 13.64
N ALA A 150 -30.62 -16.92 12.40
CA ALA A 150 -31.38 -18.02 11.82
C ALA A 150 -31.08 -18.11 10.32
N ALA A 151 -31.49 -19.22 9.70
CA ALA A 151 -31.44 -19.33 8.25
C ALA A 151 -32.36 -18.27 7.62
N SER A 152 -31.87 -17.61 6.58
CA SER A 152 -32.60 -16.55 5.88
C SER A 152 -32.70 -16.90 4.41
N LYS A 153 -33.93 -16.99 3.90
CA LYS A 153 -34.23 -17.11 2.47
C LYS A 153 -35.13 -15.94 2.07
N GLY A 154 -34.58 -14.97 1.35
CA GLY A 154 -35.30 -13.75 0.98
C GLY A 154 -34.45 -12.50 1.20
N ARG A 155 -35.09 -11.35 1.46
CA ARG A 155 -34.40 -10.07 1.63
C ARG A 155 -34.09 -9.71 3.09
N GLN A 156 -34.68 -10.40 4.06
CA GLN A 156 -34.51 -10.08 5.48
C GLN A 156 -33.53 -11.02 6.15
N VAL A 157 -32.48 -10.48 6.76
CA VAL A 157 -31.49 -11.26 7.51
C VAL A 157 -31.46 -10.78 8.95
N ARG A 158 -31.81 -11.66 9.90
CA ARG A 158 -31.62 -11.37 11.33
C ARG A 158 -30.21 -11.71 11.75
N VAL A 159 -29.53 -10.77 12.41
CA VAL A 159 -28.11 -10.89 12.76
C VAL A 159 -27.84 -10.55 14.21
N ARG A 160 -26.78 -11.14 14.77
CA ARG A 160 -26.12 -10.67 15.98
C ARG A 160 -24.87 -9.91 15.53
N ALA A 161 -24.95 -8.59 15.49
CA ALA A 161 -23.83 -7.74 15.14
C ALA A 161 -22.88 -7.59 16.33
N VAL A 162 -21.57 -7.58 16.07
CA VAL A 162 -20.53 -7.25 17.06
C VAL A 162 -20.03 -5.81 16.90
N GLU A 163 -20.32 -5.18 15.77
CA GLU A 163 -20.06 -3.76 15.51
C GLU A 163 -21.31 -3.11 14.87
N PRO A 164 -21.52 -1.79 15.02
CA PRO A 164 -22.64 -1.09 14.39
C PRO A 164 -22.64 -1.25 12.87
N LEU A 165 -23.79 -1.61 12.30
CA LEU A 165 -24.01 -1.72 10.85
C LEU A 165 -24.85 -0.54 10.37
N VAL A 166 -24.59 -0.06 9.14
CA VAL A 166 -25.31 1.08 8.57
C VAL A 166 -25.87 0.77 7.18
N ASN A 167 -26.83 1.58 6.76
CA ASN A 167 -27.35 1.53 5.39
C ASN A 167 -26.21 1.77 4.39
N GLY A 168 -26.12 0.92 3.37
CA GLY A 168 -25.08 0.97 2.36
C GLY A 168 -23.87 0.07 2.61
N ASP A 169 -23.74 -0.55 3.79
CA ASP A 169 -22.68 -1.53 4.04
C ASP A 169 -22.74 -2.70 3.04
N GLY A 170 -21.57 -3.21 2.67
CA GLY A 170 -21.43 -4.47 1.94
C GLY A 170 -21.06 -5.58 2.90
N LEU A 171 -21.89 -6.62 2.96
CA LEU A 171 -21.62 -7.81 3.76
C LEU A 171 -21.42 -9.01 2.85
N SER A 172 -20.61 -9.96 3.32
CA SER A 172 -20.29 -11.18 2.60
C SER A 172 -20.25 -12.39 3.52
N TRP A 173 -20.43 -13.57 2.96
CA TRP A 173 -20.35 -14.84 3.68
C TRP A 173 -19.84 -15.93 2.73
N PHE A 174 -19.35 -17.03 3.31
CA PHE A 174 -19.02 -18.21 2.51
C PHE A 174 -20.24 -19.13 2.44
N ASN A 175 -20.64 -19.50 1.23
CA ASN A 175 -21.72 -20.47 1.02
C ASN A 175 -21.25 -21.91 1.34
N SER A 176 -22.14 -22.89 1.22
CA SER A 176 -21.83 -24.31 1.48
C SER A 176 -20.72 -24.88 0.59
N ASN A 177 -20.45 -24.26 -0.55
CA ASN A 177 -19.37 -24.63 -1.47
C ASN A 177 -18.03 -23.94 -1.12
N GLY A 178 -18.00 -23.13 -0.05
CA GLY A 178 -16.85 -22.32 0.34
C GLY A 178 -16.56 -21.17 -0.63
N GLU A 179 -17.56 -20.70 -1.36
CA GLU A 179 -17.45 -19.55 -2.27
C GLU A 179 -17.95 -18.29 -1.58
N LEU A 180 -17.28 -17.15 -1.82
CA LEU A 180 -17.66 -15.88 -1.21
C LEU A 180 -18.84 -15.27 -1.96
N GLU A 181 -19.98 -15.18 -1.29
CA GLU A 181 -21.15 -14.43 -1.72
C GLU A 181 -21.25 -13.11 -0.96
N GLY A 182 -21.93 -12.13 -1.55
CA GLY A 182 -22.07 -10.82 -0.94
C GLY A 182 -23.36 -10.12 -1.32
N PHE A 183 -23.79 -9.23 -0.43
CA PHE A 183 -24.97 -8.39 -0.59
C PHE A 183 -24.73 -6.99 -0.03
N ARG A 184 -25.46 -6.03 -0.57
CA ARG A 184 -25.54 -4.67 -0.03
C ARG A 184 -26.69 -4.59 0.96
N VAL A 185 -26.41 -4.04 2.13
CA VAL A 185 -27.40 -3.69 3.14
C VAL A 185 -28.12 -2.43 2.67
N ASN A 186 -29.39 -2.58 2.29
CA ASN A 186 -30.23 -1.46 1.85
C ASN A 186 -30.83 -0.70 3.04
N ARG A 187 -31.28 -1.43 4.07
CA ARG A 187 -31.80 -0.87 5.32
C ARG A 187 -31.34 -1.69 6.52
N VAL A 188 -30.99 -1.03 7.60
CA VAL A 188 -30.77 -1.60 8.94
C VAL A 188 -31.97 -1.24 9.81
N ASP A 189 -32.57 -2.24 10.44
CA ASP A 189 -33.73 -2.09 11.33
C ASP A 189 -33.51 -2.94 12.59
N GLY A 190 -32.90 -2.33 13.61
CA GLY A 190 -32.44 -3.05 14.81
C GLY A 190 -31.47 -4.18 14.46
N ASP A 191 -31.89 -5.42 14.71
CA ASP A 191 -31.13 -6.64 14.43
C ASP A 191 -31.42 -7.25 13.04
N THR A 192 -32.26 -6.60 12.25
CA THR A 192 -32.73 -7.08 10.96
C THR A 192 -32.14 -6.23 9.84
N LEU A 193 -31.47 -6.89 8.90
CA LEU A 193 -30.89 -6.27 7.70
C LEU A 193 -31.76 -6.56 6.48
N MET A 194 -32.04 -5.54 5.70
CA MET A 194 -32.72 -5.65 4.41
C MET A 194 -31.68 -5.68 3.28
N ALA A 195 -31.57 -6.79 2.58
CA ALA A 195 -30.76 -6.94 1.38
C ALA A 195 -31.46 -6.34 0.14
N ALA A 196 -30.67 -5.78 -0.77
CA ALA A 196 -31.19 -5.24 -2.04
C ALA A 196 -31.82 -6.31 -2.96
N ARG A 197 -31.41 -7.57 -2.82
CA ARG A 197 -31.90 -8.73 -3.59
C ARG A 197 -32.12 -9.92 -2.65
N PRO A 198 -32.96 -10.91 -3.02
CA PRO A 198 -33.07 -12.15 -2.26
C PRO A 198 -31.72 -12.86 -2.14
N ILE A 199 -31.41 -13.36 -0.95
CA ILE A 199 -30.19 -14.11 -0.62
C ILE A 199 -30.53 -15.32 0.25
N ASN A 200 -29.60 -16.28 0.29
CA ASN A 200 -29.71 -17.49 1.10
C ASN A 200 -28.53 -17.58 2.06
N ILE A 201 -28.77 -17.31 3.34
CA ILE A 201 -27.74 -17.34 4.38
C ILE A 201 -28.08 -18.47 5.38
N PRO A 202 -27.18 -19.44 5.61
CA PRO A 202 -27.37 -20.47 6.63
C PRO A 202 -27.48 -19.87 8.05
N ALA A 203 -28.10 -20.61 8.97
CA ALA A 203 -28.13 -20.22 10.39
C ALA A 203 -26.70 -20.23 10.98
N GLY A 204 -26.37 -19.24 11.81
CA GLY A 204 -25.05 -19.13 12.46
C GLY A 204 -23.90 -18.71 11.54
N ALA A 205 -24.17 -18.43 10.26
CA ALA A 205 -23.16 -18.06 9.29
C ALA A 205 -22.45 -16.75 9.70
N PRO A 206 -21.10 -16.70 9.69
CA PRO A 206 -20.35 -15.48 9.88
C PRO A 206 -20.54 -14.53 8.69
N LEU A 207 -20.76 -13.26 9.00
CA LEU A 207 -20.90 -12.17 8.02
C LEU A 207 -19.72 -11.23 8.14
N TYR A 208 -19.04 -11.03 7.01
CA TYR A 208 -17.85 -10.21 6.89
C TYR A 208 -18.15 -8.90 6.18
N ARG A 209 -17.69 -7.76 6.71
CA ARG A 209 -17.87 -6.44 6.10
C ARG A 209 -16.88 -6.23 4.96
N SER A 210 -17.34 -6.46 3.74
CA SER A 210 -16.56 -6.27 2.52
C SER A 210 -16.54 -4.81 2.03
N PHE A 211 -17.49 -3.99 2.49
CA PHE A 211 -17.51 -2.55 2.27
C PHE A 211 -18.10 -1.84 3.50
N ASP A 212 -17.35 -0.90 4.07
CA ASP A 212 -17.76 -0.08 5.21
C ASP A 212 -18.19 1.31 4.72
N LYS A 213 -19.50 1.55 4.67
CA LYS A 213 -20.05 2.78 4.09
C LYS A 213 -19.65 4.00 4.92
N ARG A 214 -19.74 3.90 6.25
CA ARG A 214 -19.40 5.00 7.15
C ARG A 214 -17.93 5.40 7.02
N GLN A 215 -17.04 4.40 6.98
CA GLN A 215 -15.60 4.65 6.82
C GLN A 215 -15.28 5.20 5.43
N SER A 216 -15.92 4.68 4.37
CA SER A 216 -15.74 5.20 3.01
C SER A 216 -16.10 6.69 2.95
N ASP A 217 -17.27 7.06 3.43
CA ASP A 217 -17.76 8.44 3.38
C ASP A 217 -16.88 9.39 4.18
N MET A 218 -16.42 8.96 5.36
CA MET A 218 -15.46 9.72 6.15
C MET A 218 -14.16 9.93 5.37
N LEU A 219 -13.63 8.90 4.72
CA LEU A 219 -12.35 8.94 4.01
C LEU A 219 -12.41 9.69 2.66
N GLU A 220 -13.60 10.00 2.14
CA GLU A 220 -13.76 10.89 0.98
C GLU A 220 -13.47 12.36 1.35
N GLY A 221 -13.73 12.77 2.59
CA GLY A 221 -13.46 14.14 3.07
C GLY A 221 -11.99 14.46 3.33
N ASP A 222 -11.68 15.66 3.82
CA ASP A 222 -10.33 16.00 4.29
C ASP A 222 -10.06 15.36 5.65
N THR A 223 -9.24 14.31 5.65
CA THR A 223 -8.99 13.48 6.84
C THR A 223 -7.53 13.43 7.25
N ALA A 224 -6.67 14.18 6.55
CA ALA A 224 -5.24 14.16 6.77
C ALA A 224 -4.63 15.52 6.45
N ARG A 225 -4.09 16.19 7.46
CA ARG A 225 -3.38 17.46 7.29
C ARG A 225 -1.91 17.28 7.60
N ARG A 226 -1.05 17.63 6.64
CA ARG A 226 0.40 17.64 6.82
C ARG A 226 0.89 19.05 7.11
N THR A 227 1.66 19.21 8.19
CA THR A 227 2.24 20.50 8.56
C THR A 227 3.71 20.39 8.89
N ILE A 228 4.48 21.42 8.62
CA ILE A 228 5.88 21.58 9.02
C ILE A 228 5.93 22.59 10.15
N ALA A 229 6.49 22.18 11.30
CA ALA A 229 6.66 23.07 12.44
C ALA A 229 7.68 24.15 12.11
N ALA A 230 7.36 25.39 12.45
CA ALA A 230 8.26 26.52 12.28
C ALA A 230 8.21 27.45 13.49
N ARG A 231 9.33 28.14 13.75
CA ARG A 231 9.43 29.14 14.81
C ARG A 231 9.67 30.51 14.19
N MET A 232 9.07 31.54 14.77
CA MET A 232 9.21 32.91 14.30
C MET A 232 9.85 33.80 15.37
N THR A 233 10.69 34.72 14.94
CA THR A 233 11.24 35.79 15.79
C THR A 233 10.90 37.15 15.20
N LEU A 234 10.13 37.95 15.93
CA LEU A 234 9.80 39.33 15.56
C LEU A 234 10.74 40.28 16.31
N ARG A 235 11.44 41.16 15.59
CA ARG A 235 12.45 42.07 16.18
C ARG A 235 12.52 43.41 15.47
N ARG A 236 13.11 44.41 16.15
CA ARG A 236 13.53 45.65 15.49
C ARG A 236 14.66 45.38 14.49
N ALA A 237 14.70 46.19 13.44
CA ALA A 237 15.72 46.22 12.41
C ALA A 237 16.13 47.68 12.15
N ALA A 238 17.27 47.90 11.50
CA ALA A 238 17.83 49.24 11.29
C ALA A 238 16.86 50.22 10.60
N SER A 239 15.99 49.74 9.71
CA SER A 239 15.00 50.54 8.99
C SER A 239 13.54 50.24 9.36
N GLY A 240 13.29 49.51 10.46
CA GLY A 240 11.93 49.22 10.92
C GLY A 240 11.83 47.94 11.73
N ILE A 241 11.04 46.97 11.24
CA ILE A 241 10.90 45.66 11.88
C ILE A 241 11.27 44.53 10.92
N ALA A 242 11.69 43.40 11.49
CA ALA A 242 11.95 42.18 10.76
C ALA A 242 11.27 40.99 11.44
N LEU A 243 10.88 40.01 10.61
CA LEU A 243 10.39 38.72 11.05
C LEU A 243 11.31 37.66 10.46
N ASP A 244 11.90 36.87 11.34
CA ASP A 244 12.68 35.69 10.99
C ASP A 244 11.79 34.45 11.16
N ILE A 245 11.98 33.45 10.32
CA ILE A 245 11.35 32.12 10.43
C ILE A 245 12.41 31.03 10.28
N ALA A 246 12.31 29.97 11.09
CA ALA A 246 13.26 28.87 11.10
C ALA A 246 12.57 27.49 11.09
N ILE A 247 13.13 26.57 10.30
CA ILE A 247 12.76 25.16 10.19
C ILE A 247 14.02 24.31 10.03
N ASP A 248 14.34 23.45 11.00
CA ASP A 248 15.43 22.44 10.91
C ASP A 248 16.73 22.99 10.28
N GLY A 249 17.23 24.12 10.80
CA GLY A 249 18.45 24.78 10.33
C GLY A 249 18.30 25.67 9.09
N ILE A 250 17.15 25.66 8.43
CA ILE A 250 16.83 26.58 7.33
C ILE A 250 16.14 27.82 7.91
N THR A 251 16.71 28.99 7.62
CA THR A 251 16.17 30.28 8.05
C THR A 251 15.82 31.16 6.87
N ALA A 252 14.81 32.00 7.07
CA ALA A 252 14.50 33.10 6.16
C ALA A 252 14.02 34.31 6.95
N SER A 253 14.19 35.49 6.37
CA SER A 253 13.81 36.76 7.00
C SER A 253 13.17 37.67 5.98
N ALA A 254 12.20 38.47 6.43
CA ALA A 254 11.76 39.65 5.70
C ALA A 254 11.74 40.86 6.63
N ALA A 255 11.87 42.05 6.05
CA ALA A 255 11.78 43.31 6.76
C ALA A 255 10.65 44.17 6.20
N LEU A 256 10.12 45.03 7.05
CA LEU A 256 9.15 46.06 6.71
C LEU A 256 9.66 47.42 7.21
N PRO A 257 9.84 48.41 6.31
CA PRO A 257 10.36 49.71 6.69
C PRO A 257 9.26 50.55 7.32
N ILE A 258 8.98 50.29 8.59
CA ILE A 258 7.97 50.99 9.38
C ILE A 258 8.56 51.36 10.73
N GLU A 259 8.14 52.49 11.27
CA GLU A 259 8.46 52.88 12.64
C GLU A 259 7.31 52.45 13.54
N PRO A 260 7.51 51.48 14.46
CA PRO A 260 6.46 51.09 15.40
C PRO A 260 6.09 52.25 16.32
N GLN A 261 4.80 52.36 16.64
CA GLN A 261 4.31 53.42 17.52
C GLN A 261 4.26 52.93 18.98
N PRO A 262 4.30 53.81 19.98
CA PRO A 262 4.02 53.41 21.36
C PRO A 262 2.62 52.79 21.50
N ALA A 263 2.52 51.62 22.10
CA ALA A 263 1.24 50.95 22.27
C ALA A 263 0.43 51.57 23.42
N LYS A 264 -0.88 51.71 23.19
CA LYS A 264 -1.85 52.13 24.23
C LYS A 264 -2.44 50.95 25.00
N THR A 265 -2.26 49.73 24.49
CA THR A 265 -2.77 48.48 25.07
C THR A 265 -1.74 47.37 24.89
N PRO A 266 -1.75 46.31 25.72
CA PRO A 266 -0.87 45.16 25.53
C PRO A 266 -0.98 44.57 24.11
N GLN A 267 0.15 44.38 23.43
CA GLN A 267 0.17 43.97 22.01
C GLN A 267 0.57 42.51 21.79
N LEU A 268 1.30 41.89 22.73
CA LEU A 268 1.92 40.57 22.56
C LEU A 268 0.94 39.51 22.03
N GLN A 269 -0.22 39.37 22.67
CA GLN A 269 -1.23 38.37 22.28
C GLN A 269 -1.75 38.61 20.85
N ARG A 270 -2.06 39.86 20.51
CA ARG A 270 -2.57 40.25 19.18
C ARG A 270 -1.53 40.01 18.09
N ARG A 271 -0.26 40.33 18.35
CA ARG A 271 0.83 40.08 17.41
C ARG A 271 1.03 38.58 17.20
N ARG A 272 1.05 37.79 18.28
CA ARG A 272 1.11 36.33 18.21
C ARG A 272 -0.02 35.73 17.40
N GLU A 273 -1.27 36.07 17.70
CA GLU A 273 -2.44 35.59 16.95
C GLU A 273 -2.39 35.97 15.46
N THR A 274 -1.83 37.13 15.13
CA THR A 274 -1.66 37.54 13.74
C THR A 274 -0.55 36.72 13.07
N LEU A 275 0.58 36.50 13.73
CA LEU A 275 1.72 35.79 13.15
C LEU A 275 1.48 34.28 13.03
N THR A 276 0.71 33.66 13.93
CA THR A 276 0.39 32.23 13.89
C THR A 276 -0.69 31.85 12.86
N LYS A 277 -1.45 32.82 12.32
CA LYS A 277 -2.47 32.60 11.28
C LYS A 277 -1.86 32.34 9.90
N THR A 278 -1.33 31.14 9.70
CA THR A 278 -0.65 30.73 8.46
C THR A 278 -1.58 30.22 7.35
N GLY A 279 -2.89 30.09 7.61
CA GLY A 279 -3.90 29.75 6.59
C GLY A 279 -3.65 28.41 5.89
N ASP A 280 -3.74 28.41 4.56
CA ASP A 280 -3.60 27.23 3.71
C ASP A 280 -2.14 26.81 3.44
N THR A 281 -1.18 27.47 4.08
CA THR A 281 0.22 27.06 3.97
C THR A 281 0.46 25.75 4.71
N VAL A 282 1.56 25.08 4.37
CA VAL A 282 2.01 23.86 5.05
C VAL A 282 2.65 24.13 6.41
N TYR A 283 2.76 25.38 6.86
CA TYR A 283 3.49 25.74 8.06
C TYR A 283 2.57 25.84 9.28
N ARG A 284 3.02 25.26 10.40
CA ARG A 284 2.40 25.42 11.73
C ARG A 284 3.39 26.14 12.62
N ILE A 285 3.05 27.36 13.05
CA ILE A 285 3.93 28.14 13.95
C ILE A 285 3.78 27.58 15.37
N THR A 286 4.85 26.99 15.89
CA THR A 286 4.88 26.42 17.24
C THR A 286 5.32 27.42 18.28
N GLU A 287 6.07 28.44 17.88
CA GLU A 287 6.63 29.47 18.76
C GLU A 287 6.74 30.81 18.04
N VAL A 288 6.41 31.88 18.76
CA VAL A 288 6.66 33.27 18.36
C VAL A 288 7.41 33.97 19.48
N ASP A 289 8.70 34.18 19.25
CA ASP A 289 9.57 35.03 20.06
C ASP A 289 9.39 36.49 19.61
N ASP A 290 8.71 37.28 20.44
CA ASP A 290 8.33 38.65 20.12
C ASP A 290 9.16 39.62 20.96
N ARG A 291 10.09 40.31 20.28
CA ARG A 291 11.08 41.20 20.89
C ARG A 291 10.78 42.68 20.65
N LEU A 292 9.54 43.03 20.28
CA LEU A 292 9.15 44.42 20.08
C LEU A 292 8.65 45.12 21.34
N GLY A 293 8.52 44.44 22.48
CA GLY A 293 8.01 45.05 23.72
C GLY A 293 6.65 45.73 23.53
N ASP A 294 6.52 46.96 24.02
CA ASP A 294 5.29 47.76 24.05
C ASP A 294 5.03 48.56 22.77
N GLU A 295 5.43 48.03 21.63
CA GLU A 295 5.26 48.69 20.33
C GLU A 295 4.00 48.24 19.57
N PHE A 296 3.24 49.19 19.06
CA PHE A 296 2.11 48.97 18.18
C PHE A 296 2.57 48.81 16.72
N VAL A 297 2.09 47.73 16.11
CA VAL A 297 2.19 47.46 14.67
C VAL A 297 0.81 47.06 14.17
N ALA A 298 0.37 47.63 13.04
CA ALA A 298 -0.94 47.31 12.50
C ALA A 298 -1.02 45.84 12.04
N ALA A 299 -2.16 45.20 12.26
CA ALA A 299 -2.36 43.79 11.89
C ALA A 299 -2.17 43.51 10.39
N SER A 300 -2.49 44.49 9.53
CA SER A 300 -2.25 44.42 8.08
C SER A 300 -0.75 44.39 7.75
N GLN A 301 0.07 45.18 8.46
CA GLN A 301 1.52 45.21 8.31
C GLN A 301 2.14 43.89 8.77
N LEU A 302 1.73 43.35 9.94
CA LEU A 302 2.18 42.04 10.41
C LEU A 302 1.78 40.91 9.46
N THR A 303 0.57 40.98 8.90
CA THR A 303 0.11 40.01 7.90
C THR A 303 0.96 40.07 6.63
N ALA A 304 1.27 41.27 6.14
CA ALA A 304 2.17 41.45 4.99
C ALA A 304 3.59 40.95 5.29
N LEU A 305 4.12 41.24 6.49
CA LEU A 305 5.43 40.75 6.94
C LEU A 305 5.48 39.23 6.96
N ARG A 306 4.47 38.60 7.57
CA ARG A 306 4.31 37.15 7.68
C ARG A 306 4.32 36.49 6.30
N ARG A 307 3.51 37.00 5.36
CA ARG A 307 3.46 36.49 3.98
C ARG A 307 4.81 36.57 3.29
N LYS A 308 5.46 37.74 3.29
CA LYS A 308 6.80 37.93 2.70
C LYS A 308 7.85 36.98 3.30
N THR A 309 7.77 36.76 4.61
CA THR A 309 8.69 35.88 5.34
C THR A 309 8.47 34.41 4.98
N ILE A 310 7.19 33.98 4.87
CA ILE A 310 6.84 32.63 4.39
C ILE A 310 7.30 32.44 2.94
N ASP A 311 7.08 33.40 2.05
CA ASP A 311 7.54 33.31 0.66
C ASP A 311 9.07 33.20 0.58
N ALA A 312 9.79 33.90 1.46
CA ALA A 312 11.25 33.77 1.57
C ALA A 312 11.67 32.39 2.06
N LEU A 313 10.95 31.82 3.03
CA LEU A 313 11.18 30.46 3.50
C LEU A 313 10.94 29.41 2.43
N ASP A 314 9.86 29.54 1.64
CA ASP A 314 9.57 28.62 0.54
C ASP A 314 10.71 28.59 -0.49
N ARG A 315 11.29 29.75 -0.83
CA ARG A 315 12.47 29.84 -1.69
C ARG A 315 13.69 29.16 -1.06
N SER A 316 13.96 29.42 0.22
CA SER A 316 15.07 28.78 0.95
C SER A 316 14.90 27.26 1.01
N MET A 317 13.70 26.78 1.27
CA MET A 317 13.36 25.36 1.32
C MET A 317 13.56 24.68 -0.04
N ALA A 318 13.11 25.32 -1.13
CA ALA A 318 13.30 24.81 -2.49
C ALA A 318 14.77 24.68 -2.87
N ALA A 319 15.61 25.67 -2.49
CA ALA A 319 17.05 25.62 -2.72
C ALA A 319 17.74 24.48 -1.95
N HIS A 320 17.28 24.17 -0.73
CA HIS A 320 17.83 23.08 0.09
C HIS A 320 17.31 21.69 -0.28
N ALA A 321 16.15 21.59 -0.95
CA ALA A 321 15.49 20.31 -1.19
C ALA A 321 16.19 19.40 -2.21
N PHE A 322 17.15 19.91 -3.00
CA PHE A 322 17.69 19.19 -4.14
C PHE A 322 19.19 18.84 -3.99
N ARG A 323 19.51 17.85 -3.16
CA ARG A 323 20.70 17.02 -3.39
C ARG A 323 20.29 15.85 -4.26
N ARG A 324 20.44 15.99 -5.58
CA ARG A 324 20.33 14.84 -6.49
C ARG A 324 21.37 13.82 -6.05
N LEU A 325 20.93 12.66 -5.57
CA LEU A 325 21.83 11.52 -5.43
C LEU A 325 22.41 11.29 -6.82
N VAL A 326 23.72 11.53 -6.96
CA VAL A 326 24.44 11.23 -8.18
C VAL A 326 24.35 9.72 -8.32
N ARG A 327 23.50 9.26 -9.24
CA ARG A 327 23.33 7.84 -9.50
C ARG A 327 24.69 7.34 -9.97
N LYS A 328 25.39 6.60 -9.12
CA LYS A 328 26.62 5.93 -9.51
C LYS A 328 26.25 5.05 -10.70
N LYS A 329 26.81 5.35 -11.88
CA LYS A 329 26.72 4.39 -12.99
C LYS A 329 27.41 3.15 -12.46
N SER A 330 26.67 2.05 -12.31
CA SER A 330 27.35 0.76 -12.13
C SER A 330 28.13 0.57 -13.42
N ASP A 331 29.44 0.34 -13.34
CA ASP A 331 30.34 0.02 -14.46
C ASP A 331 30.68 -1.47 -14.51
N GLU A 332 30.00 -2.29 -13.70
CA GLU A 332 30.25 -3.74 -13.63
C GLU A 332 29.96 -4.44 -14.97
N PRO A 333 30.96 -5.13 -15.56
CA PRO A 333 30.77 -5.88 -16.79
C PRO A 333 29.83 -7.06 -16.54
N ILE A 334 29.08 -7.41 -17.59
CA ILE A 334 28.29 -8.64 -17.66
C ILE A 334 29.13 -9.64 -18.46
N SER A 335 29.45 -10.78 -17.85
CA SER A 335 30.18 -11.85 -18.52
C SER A 335 29.22 -12.94 -18.97
N GLY A 336 29.31 -13.32 -20.24
CA GLY A 336 28.62 -14.47 -20.80
C GLY A 336 27.16 -14.24 -21.21
N PRO A 337 26.44 -15.34 -21.52
CA PRO A 337 25.07 -15.27 -22.01
C PRO A 337 24.11 -14.82 -20.92
N LEU A 338 23.13 -14.00 -21.30
CA LEU A 338 22.09 -13.57 -20.39
C LEU A 338 21.06 -14.69 -20.17
N PRO A 339 20.51 -14.82 -18.95
CA PRO A 339 19.39 -15.72 -18.72
C PRO A 339 18.13 -15.22 -19.45
N GLU A 340 17.23 -16.12 -19.85
CA GLU A 340 15.94 -15.76 -20.49
C GLU A 340 15.14 -14.70 -19.70
N SER A 341 15.26 -14.71 -18.37
CA SER A 341 14.61 -13.73 -17.50
C SER A 341 15.09 -12.29 -17.68
N ALA A 342 16.18 -12.05 -18.41
CA ALA A 342 16.65 -10.71 -18.74
C ALA A 342 15.67 -9.99 -19.69
N SER A 343 14.88 -10.73 -20.48
CA SER A 343 13.71 -10.25 -21.24
C SER A 343 13.96 -8.92 -21.98
N VAL A 344 14.91 -8.92 -22.90
CA VAL A 344 15.36 -7.72 -23.63
C VAL A 344 14.26 -7.24 -24.59
N ALA A 345 13.56 -6.17 -24.21
CA ALA A 345 12.32 -5.74 -24.89
C ALA A 345 12.50 -4.69 -26.00
N ASN A 346 13.67 -4.05 -26.12
CA ASN A 346 13.91 -3.00 -27.12
C ASN A 346 15.42 -2.76 -27.36
N HIS A 347 15.73 -1.95 -28.37
CA HIS A 347 17.10 -1.63 -28.76
C HIS A 347 17.91 -0.93 -27.66
N VAL A 348 17.29 -0.08 -26.82
CA VAL A 348 17.96 0.62 -25.71
C VAL A 348 18.42 -0.38 -24.64
N ALA A 349 17.56 -1.35 -24.30
CA ALA A 349 17.93 -2.44 -23.39
C ALA A 349 19.02 -3.33 -24.01
N ALA A 350 18.93 -3.64 -25.30
CA ALA A 350 19.95 -4.42 -25.99
C ALA A 350 21.31 -3.73 -25.99
N GLU A 351 21.37 -2.44 -26.34
CA GLU A 351 22.58 -1.63 -26.27
C GLU A 351 23.13 -1.55 -24.85
N PHE A 352 22.24 -1.41 -23.85
CA PHE A 352 22.63 -1.47 -22.44
C PHE A 352 23.34 -2.77 -22.08
N TYR A 353 22.91 -3.92 -22.59
CA TYR A 353 23.57 -5.20 -22.30
C TYR A 353 24.85 -5.39 -23.12
N ARG A 354 24.85 -5.00 -24.40
CA ARG A 354 26.04 -5.10 -25.28
C ARG A 354 27.21 -4.27 -24.79
N ARG A 355 26.98 -3.02 -24.41
CA ARG A 355 28.02 -2.13 -23.86
C ARG A 355 28.63 -2.67 -22.56
N ARG A 356 28.02 -3.70 -21.96
CA ARG A 356 28.46 -4.35 -20.72
C ARG A 356 29.18 -5.66 -20.98
N GLY A 357 29.25 -6.13 -22.22
CA GLY A 357 29.91 -7.39 -22.58
C GLY A 357 29.00 -8.62 -22.62
N ALA A 358 27.67 -8.45 -22.59
CA ALA A 358 26.75 -9.58 -22.79
C ALA A 358 26.97 -10.23 -24.16
N THR A 359 27.05 -11.56 -24.21
CA THR A 359 27.23 -12.30 -25.45
C THR A 359 25.90 -12.52 -26.18
N GLU A 360 25.94 -12.50 -27.51
CA GLU A 360 24.80 -12.83 -28.36
C GLU A 360 24.53 -14.35 -28.40
N PRO A 361 23.30 -14.80 -28.72
CA PRO A 361 22.11 -13.97 -28.92
C PRO A 361 21.53 -13.44 -27.59
N LEU A 362 21.09 -12.18 -27.58
CA LEU A 362 20.37 -11.63 -26.44
C LEU A 362 18.97 -12.27 -26.31
N PRO A 363 18.53 -12.63 -25.09
CA PRO A 363 17.20 -13.19 -24.85
C PRO A 363 16.15 -12.10 -24.98
N LEU A 364 15.49 -12.06 -26.14
CA LEU A 364 14.43 -11.10 -26.40
C LEU A 364 13.22 -11.34 -25.49
N ALA A 365 12.46 -10.29 -25.24
CA ALA A 365 11.22 -10.39 -24.48
C ALA A 365 10.19 -11.18 -25.30
N LEU A 366 9.46 -12.11 -24.67
CA LEU A 366 8.49 -12.98 -25.35
C LEU A 366 7.40 -12.17 -26.10
N GLU A 367 7.02 -11.00 -25.58
CA GLU A 367 6.06 -10.11 -26.25
C GLU A 367 6.58 -9.51 -27.57
N THR A 368 7.90 -9.53 -27.83
CA THR A 368 8.51 -9.06 -29.07
C THR A 368 8.78 -10.18 -30.08
N GLU A 369 8.50 -11.43 -29.71
CA GLU A 369 8.76 -12.61 -30.54
C GLU A 369 7.46 -13.37 -30.84
N PRO A 370 6.63 -12.94 -31.81
CA PRO A 370 5.34 -13.57 -32.13
C PRO A 370 5.42 -15.08 -32.34
N GLU A 371 6.47 -15.54 -33.03
CA GLU A 371 6.77 -16.95 -33.34
C GLU A 371 6.85 -17.82 -32.06
N ARG A 372 7.42 -17.27 -30.98
CA ARG A 372 7.63 -18.00 -29.72
C ARG A 372 6.44 -17.95 -28.78
N GLN A 373 5.43 -17.12 -29.04
CA GLN A 373 4.34 -16.90 -28.09
C GLN A 373 3.46 -18.13 -27.83
N ASN A 374 3.52 -19.12 -28.73
CA ASN A 374 2.79 -20.39 -28.66
C ASN A 374 3.72 -21.59 -28.41
N GLU A 375 5.01 -21.34 -28.13
CA GLU A 375 5.98 -22.39 -27.85
C GLU A 375 5.62 -23.12 -26.54
N LYS A 376 5.72 -24.45 -26.58
CA LYS A 376 5.46 -25.35 -25.44
C LYS A 376 6.71 -25.50 -24.60
N GLY A 377 6.54 -25.74 -23.31
CA GLY A 377 7.67 -25.90 -22.39
C GLY A 377 8.37 -24.59 -22.04
N LEU A 378 7.77 -23.43 -22.33
CA LEU A 378 8.27 -22.14 -21.89
C LEU A 378 7.96 -21.92 -20.41
N ARG A 379 8.97 -21.53 -19.62
CA ARG A 379 8.77 -21.17 -18.21
C ARG A 379 8.17 -19.77 -18.11
N VAL A 380 6.92 -19.68 -17.66
CA VAL A 380 6.17 -18.42 -17.57
C VAL A 380 6.10 -17.83 -16.16
N MET A 381 6.44 -18.62 -15.14
CA MET A 381 6.46 -18.15 -13.75
C MET A 381 7.50 -18.92 -12.94
N THR A 382 8.19 -18.21 -12.06
CA THR A 382 8.96 -18.78 -10.95
C THR A 382 8.53 -18.11 -9.67
N THR A 383 8.19 -18.87 -8.65
CA THR A 383 7.71 -18.33 -7.38
C THR A 383 8.16 -19.17 -6.20
N ARG A 384 8.30 -18.56 -5.01
CA ARG A 384 8.48 -19.32 -3.76
C ARG A 384 7.16 -19.80 -3.17
N TYR A 385 6.02 -19.26 -3.62
CA TYR A 385 4.73 -19.86 -3.31
C TYR A 385 4.67 -21.27 -3.91
N CYS A 386 4.43 -22.28 -3.07
CA CYS A 386 4.43 -23.67 -3.49
C CYS A 386 3.03 -24.26 -3.27
N LEU A 387 2.34 -24.60 -4.35
CA LEU A 387 0.97 -25.11 -4.28
C LEU A 387 0.90 -26.43 -3.49
N ARG A 388 1.94 -27.26 -3.59
CA ARG A 388 2.05 -28.47 -2.75
C ARG A 388 2.08 -28.16 -1.26
N HIS A 389 2.82 -27.13 -0.84
CA HIS A 389 2.83 -26.71 0.56
C HIS A 389 1.48 -26.14 0.99
N GLU A 390 0.88 -25.28 0.17
CA GLU A 390 -0.44 -24.68 0.42
C GLU A 390 -1.54 -25.76 0.62
N LEU A 391 -1.44 -26.87 -0.09
CA LEU A 391 -2.35 -28.02 0.00
C LEU A 391 -1.92 -29.06 1.05
N GLY A 392 -0.89 -28.79 1.86
CA GLY A 392 -0.43 -29.71 2.92
C GLY A 392 0.37 -30.93 2.43
N ALA A 393 0.77 -30.96 1.17
CA ALA A 393 1.47 -32.07 0.51
C ALA A 393 2.90 -31.69 0.09
N CYS A 394 3.63 -30.98 0.96
CA CYS A 394 5.02 -30.62 0.70
C CYS A 394 5.90 -31.87 0.58
N LEU A 395 6.70 -31.98 -0.48
CA LEU A 395 7.58 -33.14 -0.72
C LEU A 395 8.67 -33.32 0.34
N LYS A 396 8.96 -32.29 1.14
CA LYS A 396 9.87 -32.36 2.30
C LYS A 396 9.23 -32.89 3.58
N THR A 397 7.95 -33.26 3.53
CA THR A 397 7.19 -33.76 4.69
C THR A 397 6.65 -35.16 4.41
N PRO A 398 6.30 -35.96 5.43
CA PRO A 398 5.70 -37.29 5.24
C PRO A 398 4.46 -37.29 4.33
N SER A 399 3.69 -36.19 4.35
CA SER A 399 2.48 -36.00 3.53
C SER A 399 2.76 -35.72 2.04
N GLY A 400 4.02 -35.64 1.61
CA GLY A 400 4.39 -35.31 0.24
C GLY A 400 3.79 -36.24 -0.84
N LYS A 401 3.53 -37.51 -0.48
CA LYS A 401 2.97 -38.53 -1.37
C LYS A 401 1.45 -38.39 -1.60
N GLN A 402 0.77 -37.50 -0.88
CA GLN A 402 -0.69 -37.31 -1.00
C GLN A 402 -1.12 -36.73 -2.36
N LEU A 403 -0.23 -36.00 -3.04
CA LEU A 403 -0.45 -35.52 -4.40
C LEU A 403 0.42 -36.28 -5.40
N PRO A 404 -0.06 -36.54 -6.63
CA PRO A 404 0.74 -37.13 -7.71
C PRO A 404 1.98 -36.30 -8.07
N GLN A 405 2.97 -36.93 -8.70
CA GLN A 405 4.23 -36.28 -9.07
C GLN A 405 4.02 -35.19 -10.13
N LYS A 406 3.29 -35.51 -11.20
CA LYS A 406 2.93 -34.56 -12.26
C LYS A 406 1.62 -33.86 -11.92
N LEU A 407 1.65 -32.53 -11.92
CA LEU A 407 0.51 -31.68 -11.62
C LEU A 407 0.40 -30.57 -12.67
N PHE A 408 -0.82 -30.20 -13.02
CA PHE A 408 -1.11 -29.14 -13.97
C PHE A 408 -2.19 -28.20 -13.43
N LEU A 409 -2.04 -26.91 -13.71
CA LEU A 409 -3.10 -25.92 -13.51
C LEU A 409 -3.82 -25.70 -14.83
N LYS A 410 -5.08 -26.15 -14.93
CA LYS A 410 -5.96 -25.85 -16.06
C LYS A 410 -6.85 -24.66 -15.69
N MET A 411 -6.89 -23.63 -16.53
CA MET A 411 -7.84 -22.52 -16.34
C MET A 411 -9.26 -23.07 -16.45
N SER A 412 -10.12 -22.79 -15.47
CA SER A 412 -11.45 -23.43 -15.41
C SER A 412 -12.37 -23.02 -16.57
N ASP A 413 -12.15 -21.84 -17.17
CA ASP A 413 -13.03 -21.28 -18.19
C ASP A 413 -12.33 -21.12 -19.56
N ARG A 414 -11.13 -21.70 -19.74
CA ARG A 414 -10.33 -21.60 -20.97
C ARG A 414 -9.50 -22.85 -21.20
N ASP A 415 -9.16 -23.14 -22.45
CA ASP A 415 -8.26 -24.25 -22.77
C ASP A 415 -6.78 -23.86 -22.67
N THR A 416 -6.40 -23.30 -21.52
CA THR A 416 -4.99 -23.07 -21.19
C THR A 416 -4.62 -23.87 -19.96
N ALA A 417 -3.50 -24.59 -20.04
CA ALA A 417 -2.93 -25.32 -18.93
C ALA A 417 -1.45 -24.95 -18.73
N PHE A 418 -0.99 -25.16 -17.49
CA PHE A 418 0.40 -24.99 -17.12
C PHE A 418 0.89 -26.23 -16.36
N GLU A 419 2.01 -26.80 -16.77
CA GLU A 419 2.70 -27.84 -16.01
C GLU A 419 3.35 -27.20 -14.78
N LEU A 420 3.16 -27.82 -13.61
CA LEU A 420 3.82 -27.42 -12.37
C LEU A 420 5.08 -28.24 -12.15
N ARG A 421 6.23 -27.57 -12.03
CA ARG A 421 7.49 -28.17 -11.60
C ARG A 421 7.93 -27.61 -10.26
N PHE A 422 8.54 -28.44 -9.42
CA PHE A 422 8.88 -28.10 -8.04
C PHE A 422 10.37 -28.29 -7.77
N ASP A 423 11.11 -27.19 -7.62
CA ASP A 423 12.49 -27.20 -7.12
C ASP A 423 12.44 -27.16 -5.57
N CYS A 424 12.38 -28.34 -4.97
CA CYS A 424 12.33 -28.49 -3.52
C CYS A 424 13.63 -28.03 -2.84
N ARG A 425 14.79 -28.11 -3.53
CA ARG A 425 16.06 -27.65 -2.97
C ARG A 425 16.02 -26.14 -2.72
N ARG A 426 15.47 -25.37 -3.66
CA ARG A 426 15.34 -23.91 -3.55
C ARG A 426 14.00 -23.43 -2.98
N CYS A 427 13.09 -24.35 -2.65
CA CYS A 427 11.70 -24.07 -2.25
C CYS A 427 10.99 -23.16 -3.27
N ARG A 428 10.96 -23.59 -4.53
CA ARG A 428 10.33 -22.87 -5.65
C ARG A 428 9.37 -23.76 -6.42
N MET A 429 8.35 -23.13 -6.98
CA MET A 429 7.45 -23.68 -7.96
C MET A 429 7.61 -22.90 -9.27
N GLU A 430 7.62 -23.62 -10.37
CA GLU A 430 7.72 -23.10 -11.73
C GLU A 430 6.51 -23.54 -12.54
N LEU A 431 6.03 -22.67 -13.43
CA LEU A 431 4.93 -22.97 -14.36
C LEU A 431 5.47 -22.97 -15.78
N PHE A 432 5.11 -24.00 -16.54
CA PHE A 432 5.51 -24.17 -17.94
C PHE A 432 4.28 -24.27 -18.87
N THR A 433 4.36 -23.71 -20.07
CA THR A 433 3.33 -23.89 -21.10
C THR A 433 3.26 -25.35 -21.56
N THR A 434 2.06 -25.84 -21.92
CA THR A 434 1.79 -27.25 -22.30
C THR A 434 1.31 -27.42 -23.73
#